data_AF-A0A2E6XTR9-F1
#
_entry.id   AF-A0A2E6XTR9-F1
#
_cell.length_a   1.000
_cell.length_b   1.000
_cell.length_c   1.000
_cell.angle_alpha   90.00
_cell.angle_beta   90.00
_cell.angle_gamma   90.00
#
_symmetry.space_group_name_H-M   'P 1'
#
loop_
_entity.id
_entity.type
_entity.pdbx_description
1 polymer ?
#
loop_
_entity_poly.entity_id
_entity_poly.type
_entity_poly.pdbx_seq_one_letter_code
_entity_poly.pdbx_strand_id
1 'polypeptide(L)'
;MALPGGPASQRQRAQNRGCGHAVKDFCAYNEKQAAWSAQAQRDFGPVGNGVDGIVGNMDPDHIQTVIDKSADAGMDIPAGLPVEDIVTNKFIYGSIGFE
;
A
#
# COMPACT_ATOMS: atom_id res chain seq x y z
N MET A 1 -35.87 -11.58 -11.36
CA MET A 1 -34.97 -12.73 -11.59
C MET A 1 -33.73 -12.19 -12.30
N ALA A 2 -32.61 -11.97 -11.59
CA ALA A 2 -31.38 -11.46 -12.21
C ALA A 2 -30.56 -12.64 -12.74
N LEU A 3 -30.12 -12.56 -14.00
CA LEU A 3 -29.35 -13.62 -14.66
C LEU A 3 -27.98 -13.81 -13.98
N PRO A 4 -27.52 -15.06 -13.78
CA PRO A 4 -26.22 -15.33 -13.17
C PRO A 4 -25.12 -14.95 -14.17
N GLY A 5 -24.46 -13.81 -13.94
CA GLY A 5 -23.36 -13.36 -14.80
C GLY A 5 -23.15 -11.85 -14.93
N GLY A 6 -23.92 -11.02 -14.21
CA GLY A 6 -23.75 -9.57 -14.25
C GLY A 6 -22.34 -9.09 -13.87
N PRO A 7 -21.94 -7.88 -14.27
CA PRO A 7 -20.57 -7.36 -14.13
C PRO A 7 -20.02 -7.37 -12.70
N ALA A 8 -20.88 -7.26 -11.67
CA ALA A 8 -20.51 -7.42 -10.27
C ALA A 8 -19.98 -8.84 -9.96
N SER A 9 -20.59 -9.87 -10.55
CA SER A 9 -20.17 -11.27 -10.36
C SER A 9 -18.83 -11.58 -11.05
N GLN A 10 -18.50 -10.85 -12.13
CA GLN A 10 -17.23 -10.97 -12.83
C GLN A 10 -16.09 -10.28 -12.06
N ARG A 11 -16.36 -9.13 -11.42
CA ARG A 11 -15.40 -8.46 -10.52
C ARG A 11 -15.07 -9.32 -9.30
N GLN A 12 -16.09 -9.90 -8.66
CA GLN A 12 -15.92 -10.81 -7.53
C GLN A 12 -15.10 -12.06 -7.93
N ARG A 13 -15.38 -12.62 -9.11
CA ARG A 13 -14.62 -13.77 -9.65
C ARG A 13 -13.18 -13.38 -9.97
N ALA A 14 -12.93 -12.19 -10.50
CA ALA A 14 -11.58 -11.71 -10.82
C ALA A 14 -10.72 -11.52 -9.57
N GLN A 15 -11.30 -10.99 -8.49
CA GLN A 15 -10.64 -10.86 -7.18
C GLN A 15 -10.29 -12.22 -6.58
N ASN A 16 -11.07 -13.25 -6.87
CA ASN A 16 -10.92 -14.59 -6.29
C ASN A 16 -10.09 -15.57 -7.15
N ARG A 17 -9.60 -15.18 -8.33
CA ARG A 17 -8.87 -16.07 -9.25
C ARG A 17 -7.47 -16.48 -8.77
N GLY A 18 -6.90 -15.80 -7.78
CA GLY A 18 -5.55 -16.08 -7.24
C GLY A 18 -5.52 -17.05 -6.05
N CYS A 19 -6.67 -17.38 -5.47
CA CYS A 19 -6.74 -18.25 -4.29
C CYS A 19 -7.43 -19.55 -4.65
N GLY A 20 -6.65 -20.64 -4.65
CA GLY A 20 -7.18 -21.99 -4.82
C GLY A 20 -8.26 -22.33 -3.79
N HIS A 21 -8.98 -23.41 -4.06
CA HIS A 21 -10.24 -23.85 -3.42
C HIS A 21 -10.24 -23.94 -1.86
N ALA A 22 -9.09 -23.80 -1.20
CA ALA A 22 -8.90 -24.02 0.23
C ALA A 22 -8.92 -22.77 1.12
N VAL A 23 -9.04 -21.56 0.56
CA VAL A 23 -9.02 -20.33 1.41
C VAL A 23 -10.00 -19.28 0.91
N LYS A 24 -11.30 -19.62 0.94
CA LYS A 24 -12.36 -18.65 0.69
C LYS A 24 -12.35 -17.52 1.73
N ASP A 25 -12.02 -17.80 2.99
CA ASP A 25 -12.14 -16.81 4.07
C ASP A 25 -10.87 -15.97 4.26
N PHE A 26 -9.70 -16.47 3.86
CA PHE A 26 -8.44 -15.72 3.92
C PHE A 26 -8.34 -14.69 2.78
N CYS A 27 -8.92 -14.99 1.62
CA CYS A 27 -8.86 -14.11 0.45
C CYS A 27 -10.13 -13.28 0.22
N ALA A 28 -11.21 -13.54 0.97
CA ALA A 28 -12.42 -12.72 0.88
C ALA A 28 -12.22 -11.40 1.63
N TYR A 29 -11.65 -10.42 0.94
CA TYR A 29 -11.62 -9.04 1.41
C TYR A 29 -13.06 -8.55 1.64
N ASN A 30 -13.44 -8.37 2.90
CA ASN A 30 -14.77 -7.94 3.31
C ASN A 30 -14.72 -6.57 4.03
N GLU A 31 -15.87 -5.92 4.18
CA GLU A 31 -15.96 -4.57 4.77
C GLU A 31 -15.34 -4.48 6.18
N LYS A 32 -15.50 -5.52 7.00
CA LYS A 32 -14.91 -5.57 8.34
C LYS A 32 -13.38 -5.66 8.29
N GLN A 33 -12.83 -6.50 7.41
CA GLN A 33 -11.39 -6.56 7.15
C GLN A 33 -10.86 -5.26 6.57
N ALA A 34 -11.63 -4.59 5.69
CA ALA A 34 -11.25 -3.29 5.14
C ALA A 34 -11.19 -2.20 6.22
N ALA A 35 -12.20 -2.15 7.10
CA ALA A 35 -12.23 -1.21 8.22
C ALA A 35 -11.09 -1.47 9.22
N TRP A 36 -10.85 -2.74 9.59
CA TRP A 36 -9.73 -3.10 10.45
C TRP A 36 -8.39 -2.77 9.80
N SER A 37 -8.20 -3.07 8.52
CA SER A 37 -6.96 -2.79 7.79
C SER A 37 -6.69 -1.28 7.71
N ALA A 38 -7.71 -0.46 7.44
CA ALA A 38 -7.57 0.99 7.44
C ALA A 38 -7.18 1.54 8.83
N GLN A 39 -7.77 1.02 9.91
CA GLN A 39 -7.41 1.41 11.27
C GLN A 39 -6.00 0.95 11.65
N ALA A 40 -5.67 -0.31 11.38
CA ALA A 40 -4.35 -0.88 11.65
C ALA A 40 -3.24 -0.11 10.90
N GLN A 41 -3.49 0.29 9.65
CA GLN A 41 -2.54 1.10 8.91
C GLN A 41 -2.36 2.52 9.49
N ARG A 42 -3.39 3.10 10.11
CA ARG A 42 -3.26 4.37 10.85
C ARG A 42 -2.48 4.17 12.15
N ASP A 43 -2.80 3.14 12.91
CA ASP A 43 -2.21 2.85 14.22
C ASP A 43 -0.73 2.46 14.12
N PHE A 44 -0.37 1.66 13.12
CA PHE A 44 1.02 1.22 12.91
C PHE A 44 1.85 2.21 12.09
N GLY A 45 1.24 3.28 11.58
CA GLY A 45 1.90 4.27 10.74
C GLY A 45 2.30 3.88 9.31
N PRO A 46 1.92 2.73 8.69
CA PRO A 46 2.21 2.53 7.26
C PRO A 46 1.41 3.47 6.34
N VAL A 47 0.35 4.13 6.81
CA VAL A 47 -0.19 5.33 6.11
C VAL A 47 0.70 6.53 6.46
N GLY A 48 1.88 6.60 5.83
CA GLY A 48 2.82 7.68 6.03
C GLY A 48 2.51 8.88 5.14
N ASN A 49 1.98 9.95 5.72
CA ASN A 49 1.91 11.28 5.11
C ASN A 49 3.04 12.15 5.69
N GLY A 50 4.29 11.71 5.54
CA GLY A 50 5.45 12.35 6.19
C GLY A 50 5.15 12.80 7.63
N VAL A 51 5.71 13.93 8.05
CA VAL A 51 5.34 14.64 9.29
C VAL A 51 4.35 15.79 9.05
N ASP A 52 3.96 16.02 7.79
CA ASP A 52 3.25 17.23 7.37
C ASP A 52 1.78 17.00 6.99
N GLY A 53 1.30 15.75 7.10
CA GLY A 53 -0.11 15.41 6.88
C GLY A 53 -0.52 15.39 5.41
N ILE A 54 0.39 15.65 4.48
CA ILE A 54 0.12 15.64 3.05
C ILE A 54 0.09 14.20 2.53
N VAL A 55 -1.04 13.82 1.92
CA VAL A 55 -1.23 12.45 1.41
C VAL A 55 -0.19 12.10 0.35
N GLY A 56 0.56 11.04 0.61
CA GLY A 56 1.59 10.51 -0.30
C GLY A 56 2.91 11.28 -0.29
N ASN A 57 3.05 12.31 0.56
CA ASN A 57 4.34 12.96 0.75
C ASN A 57 5.30 12.03 1.49
N MET A 58 6.42 11.71 0.86
CA MET A 58 7.40 10.77 1.40
C MET A 58 8.44 11.49 2.25
N ASP A 59 8.76 10.91 3.40
CA ASP A 59 9.88 11.31 4.26
C ASP A 59 11.19 10.70 3.72
N PRO A 60 12.12 11.51 3.17
CA PRO A 60 13.35 11.01 2.58
C PRO A 60 14.25 10.27 3.57
N ASP A 61 14.30 10.71 4.84
CA ASP A 61 15.17 10.11 5.87
C ASP A 61 14.69 8.69 6.23
N HIS A 62 13.38 8.49 6.25
CA HIS A 62 12.77 7.19 6.51
C HIS A 62 13.04 6.21 5.37
N ILE A 63 13.02 6.68 4.12
CA ILE A 63 13.33 5.86 2.95
C ILE A 63 14.82 5.53 2.90
N GLN A 64 15.71 6.50 3.20
CA GLN A 64 17.14 6.22 3.30
C GLN A 64 17.44 5.16 4.36
N THR A 65 16.76 5.20 5.51
CA THR A 65 16.87 4.17 6.54
C THR A 65 16.50 2.76 6.03
N VAL A 66 15.53 2.63 5.13
CA VAL A 66 15.16 1.34 4.52
C VAL A 66 16.24 0.89 3.54
N ILE A 67 16.75 1.79 2.70
CA ILE A 67 17.84 1.50 1.74
C ILE A 67 19.06 0.95 2.49
N ASP A 68 19.47 1.63 3.56
CA ASP A 68 20.62 1.26 4.38
C ASP A 68 20.41 -0.12 5.03
N LYS A 69 19.23 -0.37 5.61
CA LYS A 69 18.89 -1.67 6.20
C LYS A 69 18.84 -2.81 5.18
N SER A 70 18.39 -2.53 3.95
CA SER A 70 18.38 -3.50 2.86
C SER A 70 19.81 -3.84 2.42
N ALA A 71 20.70 -2.85 2.34
CA ALA A 71 22.12 -3.06 2.08
C ALA A 71 22.78 -3.88 3.20
N ASP A 72 22.51 -3.54 4.47
CA ASP A 72 22.98 -4.29 5.65
C ASP A 72 22.49 -5.75 5.67
N ALA A 73 21.28 -5.99 5.15
CA ALA A 73 20.73 -7.34 4.99
C ALA A 73 21.36 -8.14 3.83
N GLY A 74 22.32 -7.57 3.11
CA GLY A 74 23.04 -8.20 2.01
C GLY A 74 22.30 -8.17 0.67
N MET A 75 21.31 -7.29 0.50
CA MET A 75 20.68 -7.06 -0.80
C MET A 75 21.66 -6.32 -1.72
N ASP A 76 21.59 -6.62 -3.02
CA ASP A 76 22.40 -5.96 -4.05
C ASP A 76 21.88 -4.54 -4.32
N ILE A 77 22.19 -3.63 -3.40
CA ILE A 77 21.86 -2.20 -3.45
C ILE A 77 23.12 -1.43 -3.87
N PRO A 78 23.05 -0.55 -4.89
CA PRO A 78 24.18 0.28 -5.26
C PRO A 78 24.70 1.09 -4.07
N ALA A 79 26.02 1.05 -3.85
CA ALA A 79 26.65 1.75 -2.74
C ALA A 79 26.41 3.28 -2.87
N GLY A 80 25.91 3.89 -1.80
CA GLY A 80 25.64 5.32 -1.76
C GLY A 80 24.50 5.79 -2.66
N LEU A 81 23.56 4.90 -3.03
CA LEU A 81 22.33 5.26 -3.73
C LEU A 81 21.56 6.32 -2.92
N PRO A 82 21.46 7.56 -3.42
CA PRO A 82 20.78 8.62 -2.70
C PRO A 82 19.26 8.50 -2.90
N VAL A 83 18.51 8.87 -1.87
CA VAL A 83 17.05 8.72 -1.88
C VAL A 83 16.37 9.52 -3.01
N GLU A 84 16.92 10.67 -3.39
CA GLU A 84 16.41 11.53 -4.47
C GLU A 84 16.42 10.87 -5.85
N ASP A 85 17.22 9.83 -6.06
CA ASP A 85 17.23 9.06 -7.31
C ASP A 85 16.06 8.06 -7.39
N ILE A 86 15.40 7.77 -6.26
CA ILE A 86 14.33 6.77 -6.15
C ILE A 86 12.97 7.43 -5.97
N VAL A 87 12.89 8.50 -5.18
CA VAL A 87 11.62 9.12 -4.79
C VAL A 87 11.60 10.61 -5.07
N THR A 88 10.42 11.12 -5.39
CA THR A 88 10.20 12.55 -5.60
C THR A 88 8.81 12.96 -5.17
N ASN A 89 8.72 14.08 -4.45
CA ASN A 89 7.45 14.67 -4.03
C ASN A 89 6.94 15.73 -5.03
N LYS A 90 7.60 15.94 -6.19
CA LYS A 90 7.27 17.02 -7.14
C LYS A 90 5.85 16.97 -7.72
N PHE A 91 5.19 15.83 -7.62
CA PHE A 91 3.84 15.60 -8.13
C PHE A 91 2.79 15.48 -7.02
N ILE A 92 3.19 15.67 -5.76
CA ILE A 92 2.28 15.70 -4.62
C ILE A 92 1.64 17.09 -4.55
N TYR A 93 0.31 17.12 -4.61
CA TYR A 93 -0.46 18.34 -4.40
C TYR A 93 -0.72 18.53 -2.91
N GLY A 94 -0.37 19.66 -2.31
CA GLY A 94 -0.64 19.89 -0.87
C GLY A 94 -2.13 19.83 -0.48
N SER A 95 -3.03 19.94 -1.47
CA SER A 95 -4.49 19.93 -1.28
C SER A 95 -5.13 18.54 -1.22
N ILE A 96 -4.38 17.46 -1.39
CA ILE A 96 -4.90 16.07 -1.23
C ILE A 96 -4.87 15.60 0.23
N GLY A 97 -4.52 16.48 1.17
CA GLY A 97 -4.72 16.25 2.60
C GLY A 97 -6.19 15.99 2.91
N PHE A 98 -6.47 15.04 3.81
CA PHE A 98 -7.81 14.84 4.32
C PHE A 98 -8.18 16.07 5.18
N GLU A 99 -9.12 16.90 4.71
CA GLU A 99 -9.78 17.90 5.56
C GLU A 99 -10.50 17.23 6.75
#